data_AF-A0A7H0Y2R8-F1
#
_entry.id   AF-A0A7H0Y2R8-F1
#
_cell.length_a   1.000
_cell.length_b   1.000
_cell.length_c   1.000
_cell.angle_alpha   90.00
_cell.angle_beta   90.00
_cell.angle_gamma   90.00
#
_symmetry.space_group_name_H-M   'P 1'
#
loop_
_entity.id
_entity.type
_entity.pdbx_description
1 polymer ?
#
loop_
_entity_poly.entity_id
_entity_poly.type
_entity_poly.pdbx_seq_one_letter_code
_entity_poly.pdbx_strand_id
1 'polypeptide(L)'
;MKDWDISTYRSGRKQMTVSFELAEHLINCFLDDVGTESERKLHEDNYIKKKLKKHLGDKNFDKYDALKEQVWKDAWREFDKVAINKNT
;
A
#
# COMPACT_ATOMS: atom_id res chain seq x y z
N MET A 1 -19.58 16.60 -9.07
CA MET A 1 -18.40 16.15 -8.31
C MET A 1 -18.91 15.17 -7.26
N LYS A 2 -18.55 13.89 -7.35
CA LYS A 2 -18.91 12.94 -6.29
C LYS A 2 -17.81 13.06 -5.24
N ASP A 3 -18.11 13.76 -4.16
CA ASP A 3 -17.39 13.67 -2.90
C ASP A 3 -17.40 12.21 -2.46
N TRP A 4 -16.29 11.51 -2.70
CA TRP A 4 -16.05 10.19 -2.15
C TRP A 4 -15.85 10.34 -0.64
N ASP A 5 -16.97 10.29 0.08
CA ASP A 5 -17.00 10.37 1.53
C ASP A 5 -16.28 9.15 2.15
N ILE A 6 -15.03 9.40 2.57
CA ILE A 6 -14.14 8.48 3.28
C ILE A 6 -14.77 7.94 4.59
N SER A 7 -15.86 8.56 5.09
CA SER A 7 -16.48 8.16 6.35
C SER A 7 -17.25 6.84 6.25
N THR A 8 -17.78 6.50 5.07
CA THR A 8 -18.53 5.24 4.86
C THR A 8 -17.67 3.99 4.82
N TYR A 9 -16.36 4.11 4.55
CA TYR A 9 -15.40 3.00 4.68
C TYR A 9 -15.06 2.64 6.13
N ARG A 10 -15.33 3.54 7.09
CA ARG A 10 -14.85 3.43 8.47
C ARG A 10 -15.78 2.64 9.39
N SER A 11 -17.04 2.41 9.01
CA SER A 11 -18.06 1.93 9.95
C SER A 11 -18.31 0.41 9.97
N GLY A 12 -17.50 -0.39 9.25
CA GLY A 12 -17.78 -1.82 9.03
C GLY A 12 -16.69 -2.84 9.38
N ARG A 13 -15.45 -2.45 9.73
CA ARG A 13 -14.37 -3.44 9.94
C ARG A 13 -13.98 -3.63 11.41
N LYS A 14 -14.46 -4.74 11.96
CA LYS A 14 -13.73 -5.56 12.94
C LYS A 14 -12.24 -5.59 12.57
N GLN A 15 -11.37 -5.11 13.46
CA GLN A 15 -9.89 -5.15 13.36
C GLN A 15 -9.32 -4.68 12.01
N MET A 16 -8.83 -3.44 11.94
CA MET A 16 -7.83 -3.08 10.94
C MET A 16 -6.63 -4.03 11.15
N THR A 17 -6.48 -5.02 10.26
CA THR A 17 -5.30 -5.87 10.30
C THR A 17 -4.13 -5.04 9.79
N VAL A 18 -2.94 -5.26 10.35
CA VAL A 18 -1.73 -4.51 9.98
C VAL A 18 -1.40 -4.62 8.47
N SER A 19 -1.92 -5.66 7.79
CA SER A 19 -1.87 -5.80 6.32
C SER A 19 -2.68 -4.74 5.58
N PHE A 20 -3.83 -4.30 6.09
CA PHE A 20 -4.62 -3.24 5.47
C PHE A 20 -3.95 -1.87 5.62
N GLU A 21 -3.41 -1.56 6.81
CA GLU A 21 -2.65 -0.33 7.01
C GLU A 21 -1.42 -0.29 6.11
N LEU A 22 -0.70 -1.42 6.00
CA LEU A 22 0.41 -1.55 5.06
C LEU A 22 -0.06 -1.36 3.61
N ALA A 23 -1.19 -1.95 3.21
CA ALA A 23 -1.76 -1.76 1.87
C ALA A 23 -2.08 -0.29 1.58
N GLU A 24 -2.68 0.44 2.51
CA GLU A 24 -2.94 1.87 2.35
C GLU A 24 -1.66 2.67 2.14
N HIS A 25 -0.59 2.34 2.86
CA HIS A 25 0.72 2.96 2.64
C HIS A 25 1.32 2.60 1.29
N LEU A 26 1.19 1.35 0.84
CA LEU A 26 1.62 0.94 -0.51
C LEU A 26 0.84 1.71 -1.58
N ILE A 27 -0.48 1.82 -1.44
CA ILE A 27 -1.34 2.56 -2.38
C ILE A 27 -0.93 4.03 -2.41
N ASN A 28 -0.86 4.70 -1.27
CA ASN A 28 -0.47 6.11 -1.22
C ASN A 28 0.96 6.37 -1.73
N CYS A 29 1.86 5.40 -1.60
CA CYS A 29 3.26 5.54 -1.99
C CYS A 29 3.53 5.18 -3.45
N PHE A 30 2.80 4.21 -4.01
CA PHE A 30 3.13 3.57 -5.28
C PHE A 30 1.99 3.59 -6.32
N LEU A 31 0.74 3.92 -5.96
CA LEU A 31 -0.36 3.94 -6.93
C LEU A 31 -0.11 4.94 -8.06
N ASP A 32 0.65 6.00 -7.80
CA ASP A 32 1.04 6.98 -8.82
C ASP A 32 2.14 6.45 -9.76
N ASP A 33 2.96 5.49 -9.30
CA ASP A 33 3.97 4.84 -10.14
C ASP A 33 3.35 3.80 -11.09
N VAL A 34 2.16 3.26 -10.76
CA VAL A 34 1.41 2.30 -11.60
C VAL A 34 1.00 2.96 -12.92
N GLY A 35 1.27 2.27 -14.04
CA GLY A 35 1.07 2.80 -15.39
C GLY A 35 2.18 3.74 -15.89
N THR A 36 3.25 3.93 -15.10
CA THR A 36 4.44 4.71 -15.52
C THR A 36 5.65 3.81 -15.73
N GLU A 37 6.74 4.34 -16.26
CA GLU A 37 8.02 3.62 -16.37
C GLU A 37 8.57 3.15 -15.01
N SER A 38 8.13 3.78 -13.92
CA SER A 38 8.51 3.42 -12.55
C SER A 38 7.78 2.18 -12.04
N GLU A 39 6.72 1.72 -12.69
CA GLU A 39 6.01 0.48 -12.33
C GLU A 39 6.96 -0.73 -12.31
N ARG A 40 7.91 -0.79 -13.26
CA ARG A 40 8.92 -1.85 -13.31
C ARG A 40 9.76 -1.93 -12.02
N LYS A 41 9.95 -0.80 -11.35
CA LYS A 41 10.70 -0.70 -10.09
C LYS A 41 9.88 -1.18 -8.89
N LEU A 42 8.55 -1.28 -9.02
CA LEU A 42 7.69 -1.87 -7.99
C LEU A 42 7.87 -3.39 -7.86
N HIS A 43 8.61 -4.02 -8.76
CA HIS A 43 9.05 -5.41 -8.61
C HIS A 43 10.41 -5.53 -7.90
N GLU A 44 11.09 -4.40 -7.63
CA GLU A 44 12.37 -4.38 -6.95
C GLU A 44 12.17 -4.12 -5.45
N ASP A 45 12.37 -5.15 -4.62
CA ASP A 45 12.22 -5.08 -3.16
C ASP A 45 13.05 -3.93 -2.55
N ASN A 46 14.26 -3.71 -3.06
CA ASN A 46 15.13 -2.61 -2.63
C ASN A 46 14.51 -1.22 -2.91
N TYR A 47 13.87 -1.05 -4.08
CA TYR A 47 13.22 0.22 -4.42
C TYR A 47 12.00 0.44 -3.54
N ILE A 48 11.16 -0.59 -3.38
CA ILE A 48 9.97 -0.57 -2.53
C ILE A 48 10.37 -0.18 -1.11
N LYS A 49 11.30 -0.91 -0.50
CA LYS A 49 11.75 -0.65 0.88
C LYS A 49 12.30 0.76 1.02
N LYS A 50 13.14 1.22 0.08
CA LYS A 50 13.73 2.57 0.13
C LYS A 50 12.67 3.68 0.00
N LYS A 51 11.71 3.53 -0.91
CA LYS A 51 10.67 4.53 -1.14
C LYS A 51 9.63 4.53 -0.01
N LEU A 52 9.21 3.35 0.44
CA LEU A 52 8.31 3.19 1.59
C LEU A 52 8.94 3.70 2.88
N LYS A 53 10.24 3.43 3.11
CA LYS A 53 11.00 3.98 4.25
C LYS A 53 11.07 5.51 4.22
N LYS A 54 11.22 6.12 3.04
CA LYS A 54 11.15 7.58 2.89
C LYS A 54 9.75 8.14 3.14
N HIS A 55 8.71 7.41 2.74
CA HIS A 55 7.32 7.82 2.93
C HIS A 55 6.88 7.73 4.40
N LEU A 56 7.23 6.64 5.10
CA LEU A 56 6.81 6.36 6.47
C LEU A 56 7.75 6.91 7.54
N GLY A 57 9.03 7.11 7.18
CA GLY A 57 10.11 7.34 8.13
C GLY A 57 10.65 6.05 8.75
N ASP A 58 11.90 6.12 9.25
CA ASP A 58 12.67 4.97 9.77
C ASP A 58 11.88 4.14 10.80
N LYS A 59 11.33 4.81 11.82
CA LYS A 59 10.64 4.17 12.96
C LYS A 59 9.36 3.45 12.59
N ASN A 60 8.65 3.90 11.55
CA ASN A 60 7.42 3.25 11.13
C ASN A 60 7.74 2.13 10.13
N PHE A 61 8.70 2.33 9.24
CA PHE A 61 9.15 1.28 8.34
C PHE A 61 9.65 0.03 9.10
N ASP A 62 10.44 0.21 10.16
CA ASP A 62 10.96 -0.90 10.97
C ASP A 62 9.85 -1.82 11.52
N LYS A 63 8.70 -1.23 11.89
CA LYS A 63 7.53 -1.98 12.33
C LYS A 63 6.95 -2.87 11.24
N TYR A 64 6.99 -2.41 9.98
CA TYR A 64 6.49 -3.18 8.83
C TYR A 64 7.52 -4.18 8.31
N ASP A 65 8.81 -3.84 8.34
CA ASP A 65 9.90 -4.73 7.96
C ASP A 65 9.98 -5.95 8.88
N ALA A 66 9.68 -5.78 10.17
CA ALA A 66 9.58 -6.87 11.15
C ALA A 66 8.33 -7.77 10.96
N LEU A 67 7.41 -7.46 10.04
CA LEU A 67 6.21 -8.26 9.81
C LEU A 67 6.51 -9.53 9.02
N LYS A 68 5.67 -10.55 9.22
CA LYS A 68 5.74 -11.79 8.45
C LYS A 68 5.47 -11.53 6.97
N GLU A 69 6.15 -12.28 6.11
CA GLU A 69 5.96 -12.24 4.65
C GLU A 69 4.48 -12.36 4.23
N GLN A 70 3.68 -13.16 4.96
CA GLN A 70 2.24 -13.30 4.69
C GLN A 70 1.50 -11.97 4.75
N VAL A 71 1.86 -11.08 5.68
CA VAL A 71 1.24 -9.78 5.86
C VAL A 71 1.55 -8.86 4.68
N TRP A 72 2.80 -8.91 4.20
CA TRP A 72 3.22 -8.23 2.99
C TRP A 72 2.50 -8.74 1.74
N LYS A 73 2.33 -10.07 1.61
CA LYS A 73 1.56 -10.69 0.52
C LYS A 73 0.11 -10.23 0.52
N ASP A 74 -0.54 -10.22 1.68
CA ASP A 74 -1.91 -9.71 1.81
C ASP A 74 -2.00 -8.22 1.46
N ALA A 75 -1.05 -7.40 1.91
CA ALA A 75 -1.02 -5.97 1.60
C ALA A 75 -0.83 -5.68 0.11
N TRP A 76 0.10 -6.39 -0.54
CA TRP A 76 0.32 -6.31 -1.99
C TRP A 76 -0.89 -6.77 -2.80
N ARG A 77 -1.62 -7.79 -2.33
CA ARG A 77 -2.84 -8.25 -2.98
C ARG A 77 -3.94 -7.20 -2.98
N GLU A 78 -4.05 -6.43 -1.90
CA GLU A 78 -4.99 -5.30 -1.84
C GLU A 78 -4.53 -4.13 -2.72
N PHE A 79 -3.23 -3.82 -2.74
CA PHE A 79 -2.65 -2.84 -3.66
C PHE A 79 -2.96 -3.19 -5.13
N ASP A 80 -2.74 -4.45 -5.51
CA ASP A 80 -2.94 -4.95 -6.87
C ASP A 80 -4.40 -4.78 -7.33
N LYS A 81 -5.38 -5.11 -6.47
CA LYS A 81 -6.81 -4.87 -6.75
C LYS A 81 -7.11 -3.40 -7.05
N VAL A 82 -6.50 -2.49 -6.29
CA VAL A 82 -6.69 -1.04 -6.49
C VAL A 82 -5.98 -0.55 -7.74
N ALA A 83 -4.77 -1.04 -8.00
CA ALA A 83 -3.99 -0.74 -9.20
C ALA A 83 -4.69 -1.19 -10.48
N ILE A 84 -5.30 -2.39 -10.48
CA ILE A 84 -6.09 -2.91 -11.61
C ILE A 84 -7.32 -2.03 -11.88
N ASN A 85 -8.03 -1.61 -10.82
CA ASN A 85 -9.19 -0.71 -10.96
C ASN A 85 -8.82 0.67 -11.51
N LYS A 86 -7.57 1.14 -11.35
CA LYS A 86 -7.09 2.42 -11.93
C LYS A 86 -6.90 2.33 -13.45
N ASN A 87 -6.64 1.14 -13.99
CA ASN A 87 -6.39 0.91 -15.42
C ASN A 87 -7.64 0.44 -16.20
N THR A 88 -8.81 0.37 -15.56
CA THR A 88 -10.09 0.04 -16.19
C THR A 88 -10.93 1.29 -16.37
#